data_AF-A0A5B7TYJ9-F1
#
_entry.id   AF-A0A5B7TYJ9-F1
#
_cell.length_a   1.000
_cell.length_b   1.000
_cell.length_c   1.000
_cell.angle_alpha   90.00
_cell.angle_beta   90.00
_cell.angle_gamma   90.00
#
_symmetry.space_group_name_H-M   'P 1'
#
loop_
_entity.id
_entity.type
_entity.pdbx_description
1 polymer ?
#
loop_
_entity_poly.entity_id
_entity_poly.type
_entity_poly.pdbx_seq_one_letter_code
_entity_poly.pdbx_strand_id
1 'polypeptide(L)'
;MYFVTLIFALLLVLILSSKTTWRTCSVCGVQDFERSLFGKKVELISTREVDEYGTYAKWKEDHGTTCNHQWIIVDEYADQVKKHIDSLN
;
A
#
# COMPACT_ATOMS: atom_id res chain seq x y z
N MET A 1 37.52 -3.17 -8.55
CA MET A 1 36.86 -2.45 -7.43
C MET A 1 35.77 -1.50 -7.92
N TYR A 2 36.08 -0.50 -8.76
CA TYR A 2 35.10 0.50 -9.24
C TYR A 2 33.81 -0.08 -9.85
N PHE A 3 33.90 -1.16 -10.62
CA PHE A 3 32.73 -1.80 -11.23
C PHE A 3 31.78 -2.41 -10.19
N VAL A 4 32.33 -2.96 -9.11
CA VAL A 4 31.55 -3.52 -8.00
C VAL A 4 30.85 -2.40 -7.24
N THR A 5 31.57 -1.32 -6.90
CA THR A 5 30.98 -0.15 -6.25
C THR A 5 29.89 0.50 -7.08
N LEU A 6 30.04 0.54 -8.41
CA LEU A 6 29.03 1.03 -9.33
C LEU A 6 27.74 0.20 -9.28
N ILE A 7 27.87 -1.14 -9.28
CA ILE A 7 26.72 -2.05 -9.16
C ILE A 7 25.99 -1.82 -7.83
N PHE A 8 26.72 -1.69 -6.72
CA PHE A 8 26.11 -1.41 -5.42
C PHE A 8 25.41 -0.04 -5.38
N ALA A 9 26.02 0.99 -5.98
CA ALA A 9 25.41 2.31 -6.06
C ALA A 9 24.10 2.28 -6.89
N LEU A 10 24.08 1.57 -8.02
CA LEU A 10 22.89 1.36 -8.84
C LEU A 10 21.78 0.63 -8.08
N LEU A 11 22.12 -0.45 -7.37
CA LEU A 11 21.16 -1.20 -6.55
C LEU A 11 20.58 -0.32 -5.42
N LEU A 12 21.42 0.49 -4.78
CA LEU A 12 20.97 1.41 -3.74
C LEU A 12 20.00 2.45 -4.29
N VAL A 13 20.29 3.03 -5.46
CA VAL A 13 19.39 3.98 -6.14
C VAL A 13 18.05 3.33 -6.47
N LEU A 14 18.03 2.08 -6.94
CA LEU A 14 16.80 1.33 -7.21
C LEU A 14 15.95 1.17 -5.93
N ILE A 15 16.58 0.77 -4.81
CA ILE A 15 15.87 0.60 -3.54
C ILE A 15 15.30 1.95 -3.05
N LEU A 16 16.11 3.02 -3.09
CA LEU A 16 15.68 4.35 -2.66
C LEU A 16 14.61 4.97 -3.57
N SER A 17 14.57 4.57 -4.84
CA SER A 17 13.56 5.03 -5.81
C SER A 17 12.27 4.22 -5.76
N SER A 18 12.19 3.18 -4.92
CA SER A 18 10.96 2.42 -4.75
C SER A 18 9.96 3.20 -3.88
N LYS A 19 8.70 3.24 -4.31
CA LYS A 19 7.60 3.78 -3.51
C LYS A 19 6.66 2.65 -3.15
N THR A 20 6.32 2.55 -1.86
CA THR A 20 5.23 1.69 -1.38
C THR A 20 3.97 2.55 -1.26
N THR A 21 2.90 2.16 -1.95
CA THR A 21 1.60 2.82 -1.89
C THR A 21 0.64 1.91 -1.15
N TRP A 22 0.11 2.38 -0.03
CA TRP A 22 -0.91 1.65 0.73
C TRP A 22 -2.30 2.02 0.22
N ARG A 23 -3.16 1.01 0.10
CA ARG A 23 -4.56 1.13 -0.31
C ARG A 23 -5.43 0.37 0.70
N THR A 24 -6.63 0.88 0.92
CA THR A 24 -7.65 0.18 1.70
C THR A 24 -8.94 0.17 0.90
N CYS A 25 -9.69 -0.92 0.98
CA CYS A 25 -11.03 -0.96 0.40
C CYS A 25 -11.98 -0.15 1.28
N SER A 26 -12.66 0.84 0.71
CA SER A 26 -13.64 1.65 1.44
C SER A 26 -14.87 0.88 1.92
N VAL A 27 -15.12 -0.29 1.33
CA VAL A 27 -16.32 -1.10 1.58
C VAL A 27 -16.05 -2.17 2.64
N CYS A 28 -15.03 -3.00 2.43
CA CYS A 28 -14.73 -4.14 3.31
C CYS A 28 -13.52 -3.90 4.24
N GLY A 29 -12.83 -2.77 4.11
CA GLY A 29 -11.69 -2.39 4.97
C GLY A 29 -10.40 -3.19 4.73
N VAL A 30 -10.40 -4.18 3.84
CA VAL A 30 -9.20 -4.96 3.51
C VAL A 30 -8.10 -4.02 2.99
N GLN A 31 -6.85 -4.34 3.29
CA GLN A 31 -5.72 -3.53 2.91
C GLN A 31 -4.95 -4.19 1.76
N ASP A 32 -4.39 -3.38 0.90
CA ASP A 32 -3.47 -3.79 -0.15
C ASP A 32 -2.29 -2.82 -0.15
N PHE A 33 -1.11 -3.33 -0.44
CA PHE A 33 0.04 -2.47 -0.67
C PHE A 33 0.67 -2.79 -2.00
N GLU A 34 1.01 -1.72 -2.71
CA GLU A 34 1.64 -1.78 -4.01
C GLU A 34 3.05 -1.24 -3.92
N ARG A 35 4.03 -2.00 -4.42
CA ARG A 35 5.41 -1.52 -4.58
C ARG A 35 5.70 -1.29 -6.05
N SER A 36 6.11 -0.06 -6.36
CA SER A 36 6.59 0.34 -7.68
C SER A 36 8.01 0.89 -7.60
N LEU A 37 8.85 0.50 -8.56
CA LEU A 37 10.16 1.10 -8.79
C LEU A 37 9.91 2.36 -9.61
N PHE A 38 10.46 3.51 -9.20
CA PHE A 38 10.36 4.78 -9.93
C PHE A 38 8.96 5.45 -9.93
N GLY A 39 8.17 5.23 -8.87
CA GLY A 39 6.89 5.95 -8.66
C GLY A 39 5.80 5.58 -9.66
N LYS A 40 4.76 6.42 -9.81
CA LYS A 40 3.51 6.10 -10.55
C LYS A 40 3.68 5.78 -12.06
N LYS A 41 4.91 5.78 -12.62
CA LYS A 41 5.17 5.72 -14.07
C LYS A 41 5.72 4.39 -14.59
N VAL A 42 6.12 3.45 -13.73
CA VAL A 42 6.71 2.17 -14.16
C VAL A 42 5.97 0.99 -13.54
N GLU A 43 5.81 -0.05 -14.37
CA GLU A 43 5.05 -1.27 -14.09
C GLU A 43 5.39 -1.92 -12.75
N LEU A 44 4.31 -2.48 -12.19
CA LEU A 44 4.13 -3.01 -10.85
C LEU A 44 5.11 -4.15 -10.57
N ILE A 45 5.78 -4.11 -9.42
CA ILE A 45 6.66 -5.23 -9.00
C ILE A 45 5.87 -6.25 -8.20
N SER A 46 4.94 -5.79 -7.37
CA SER A 46 4.08 -6.65 -6.57
C SER A 46 2.91 -5.87 -5.99
N THR A 47 1.71 -6.41 -6.17
CA THR A 47 0.51 -6.08 -5.37
C THR A 47 0.28 -7.24 -4.41
N ARG A 48 -0.02 -6.95 -3.14
CA ARG A 48 -0.33 -7.98 -2.14
C ARG A 48 -1.45 -7.50 -1.26
N GLU A 49 -2.60 -8.16 -1.41
CA GLU A 49 -3.70 -8.06 -0.47
C GLU A 49 -3.24 -8.61 0.90
N VAL A 50 -3.39 -7.80 1.93
CA VAL A 50 -3.08 -8.14 3.32
C VAL A 50 -4.35 -8.03 4.12
N ASP A 51 -4.85 -9.18 4.58
CA ASP A 51 -5.93 -9.26 5.55
C ASP A 51 -5.42 -9.78 6.89
N GLU A 52 -4.49 -9.03 7.50
CA GLU A 52 -3.78 -9.46 8.72
C GLU A 52 -4.73 -9.64 9.92
N TYR A 53 -5.89 -8.97 9.89
CA TYR A 53 -6.85 -8.95 10.99
C TYR A 53 -8.16 -9.71 10.68
N GLY A 54 -8.25 -10.40 9.54
CA GLY A 54 -9.48 -11.10 9.13
C GLY A 54 -10.65 -10.14 8.87
N THR A 55 -10.35 -8.89 8.50
CA THR A 55 -11.29 -7.80 8.23
C THR A 55 -12.24 -8.17 7.10
N TYR A 56 -11.71 -8.77 6.03
CA TYR A 56 -12.53 -9.24 4.92
C TYR A 56 -13.36 -10.46 5.32
N ALA A 57 -12.77 -11.40 6.06
CA ALA A 57 -13.48 -12.58 6.54
C ALA A 57 -14.70 -12.21 7.41
N LYS A 58 -14.51 -11.29 8.37
CA LYS A 58 -15.58 -10.77 9.22
C LYS A 58 -16.64 -10.01 8.42
N TRP A 59 -16.21 -9.11 7.53
CA TRP A 59 -17.14 -8.38 6.66
C TRP A 59 -18.00 -9.32 5.81
N LYS A 60 -17.40 -10.40 5.28
CA LYS A 60 -18.08 -11.42 4.47
C LYS A 60 -19.09 -12.23 5.28
N GLU A 61 -18.78 -12.58 6.52
CA GLU A 61 -19.75 -13.22 7.43
C GLU A 61 -20.97 -12.31 7.68
N ASP A 62 -20.75 -11.02 7.88
CA ASP A 62 -21.80 -10.06 8.19
C ASP A 62 -22.71 -9.76 6.98
N HIS A 63 -22.17 -9.80 5.76
CA HIS A 63 -22.89 -9.37 4.54
C HIS A 63 -23.33 -10.53 3.65
N GLY A 64 -22.74 -11.72 3.78
CA GLY A 64 -23.09 -12.89 2.97
C GLY A 64 -22.76 -12.78 1.47
N THR A 65 -22.01 -11.75 1.06
CA THR A 65 -21.62 -11.51 -0.33
C THR A 65 -20.12 -11.29 -0.47
N THR A 66 -19.61 -11.28 -1.70
CA THR A 66 -18.23 -10.90 -2.01
C THR A 66 -18.13 -9.39 -2.25
N CYS A 67 -17.00 -8.79 -1.88
CA CYS A 67 -16.73 -7.38 -2.16
C CYS A 67 -16.07 -7.23 -3.53
N ASN A 68 -16.59 -6.34 -4.37
CA ASN A 68 -15.82 -5.80 -5.49
C ASN A 68 -15.01 -4.62 -4.94
N HIS A 69 -13.73 -4.86 -4.66
CA HIS A 69 -12.89 -3.92 -3.92
C HIS A 69 -12.87 -2.53 -4.57
N GLN A 70 -13.23 -1.52 -3.78
CA GLN A 70 -13.11 -0.10 -4.13
C GLN A 70 -11.91 0.47 -3.37
N TRP A 71 -10.74 0.38 -4.02
CA TRP A 71 -9.48 0.78 -3.42
C TRP A 71 -9.35 2.30 -3.29
N ILE A 72 -9.06 2.77 -2.09
CA ILE A 72 -8.69 4.15 -1.79
C ILE A 72 -7.23 4.18 -1.34
N ILE A 73 -6.45 5.13 -1.84
CA ILE A 73 -5.05 5.31 -1.47
C ILE A 73 -5.00 5.91 -0.06
N VAL A 74 -4.40 5.19 0.89
CA VAL A 74 -4.26 5.63 2.29
C VAL A 74 -3.39 6.90 2.39
N ASP A 75 -2.41 7.04 1.49
CA ASP A 75 -1.52 8.20 1.36
C ASP A 75 -2.29 9.52 1.09
N GLU A 76 -3.49 9.47 0.48
CA GLU A 76 -4.30 10.66 0.17
C GLU A 76 -5.10 11.17 1.38
N TYR A 77 -5.32 10.33 2.38
CA TYR A 77 -6.08 10.65 3.59
C TYR A 77 -5.23 10.62 4.86
N ALA A 78 -3.94 10.30 4.78
CA ALA A 78 -3.06 10.25 5.93
C ALA A 78 -3.09 11.56 6.74
N ASP A 79 -3.12 12.72 6.07
CA ASP A 79 -3.25 14.02 6.72
C ASP A 79 -4.64 14.27 7.31
N GLN A 80 -5.70 13.77 6.68
CA GLN A 80 -7.08 13.93 7.16
C GLN A 80 -7.38 13.01 8.35
N VAL A 81 -6.89 11.76 8.29
CA VAL A 81 -6.93 10.78 9.39
C VAL A 81 -6.10 11.27 10.55
N LYS A 82 -4.88 11.78 10.30
CA LYS A 82 -4.03 12.36 11.35
C LYS A 82 -4.71 13.56 12.02
N LYS A 83 -5.27 14.48 11.23
CA LYS A 83 -6.07 15.61 11.78
C LYS A 83 -7.26 15.15 12.61
N HIS A 84 -7.94 14.08 12.21
CA HIS A 84 -9.07 13.54 12.97
C HIS A 84 -8.62 12.95 14.31
N ILE A 85 -7.55 12.14 14.32
CA ILE A 85 -6.96 11.60 15.55
C ILE A 85 -6.48 12.74 16.48
N ASP A 86 -5.82 13.75 15.92
CA ASP A 86 -5.36 14.92 16.68
C ASP A 86 -6.52 15.73 17.28
N SER A 87 -7.71 15.71 16.65
CA SER A 87 -8.91 16.40 17.18
C SER A 87 -9.65 15.64 18.28
N LEU A 88 -9.34 14.35 18.46
CA LEU A 88 -9.93 13.48 19.48
C LEU A 88 -9.08 13.40 20.76
N ASN A 89 -7.86 13.95 20.74
CA ASN A 89 -6.97 14.11 21.89
C ASN A 89 -6.99 15.56 22.41
#